data_AF-A0A7X7JC15-F1
#
_entry.id   AF-A0A7X7JC15-F1
#
_cell.length_a   1.000
_cell.length_b   1.000
_cell.length_c   1.000
_cell.angle_alpha   90.00
_cell.angle_beta   90.00
_cell.angle_gamma   90.00
#
_symmetry.space_group_name_H-M   'P 1'
#
loop_
_entity.id
_entity.type
_entity.pdbx_description
1 polymer ?
#
loop_
_entity_poly.entity_id
_entity_poly.type
_entity_poly.pdbx_seq_one_letter_code
_entity_poly.pdbx_strand_id
1 'polypeptide(L)'
;MMKTHHLTLILLLVSVFALATGCAGESEPTPESSAVITTETVVTTETTEAPVETTVPEIQGEPELVWSHEHGHPISSVATSGETVAVGEFKVTYIHHLSDGSLMDVLIHEHDVEDMEFSTDGRLLGAGQGYYGVLLTDLTDDAEPQTVGSGHNSRLAFSPDGLHIATGNRDGVVWIWELDGLTQTATLENPDVASNTVTQRWLLAIDYHPAGELLAATHTDGTIYIWDIANQEVVQSLQYGADVTANNTFRFSPDGNGMACAVTESGEQLIRLMAVDGGDAIRDMVVPERVMDLNFSPDGSLLAVASREATTIWDVASGELISTLDQTITPPDNTPKALTFTPDGGHLAVGLWDGTIELWRLPGAEPIAPPPIDMRTPPPLPGDVLFDTGSAELKQEAFVELEALAEELYANFTKATITFVGHTDSRGDAQSNLQLSIDRAQAIKDWFQDWADAKGASGWVLLVDGKGDTELKVPDVDIEGNFLDDAGALNRRVEIEIDTDE
;
A
#
# COMPACT_ATOMS: atom_id res chain seq x y z
N MET A 1 28.54 -23.72 -15.50
CA MET A 1 28.98 -24.83 -14.61
C MET A 1 29.98 -24.27 -13.60
N MET A 2 29.48 -23.66 -12.53
CA MET A 2 30.13 -23.52 -11.22
C MET A 2 29.05 -22.94 -10.30
N LYS A 3 28.69 -23.70 -9.28
CA LYS A 3 27.68 -23.38 -8.28
C LYS A 3 28.39 -22.67 -7.13
N THR A 4 27.89 -21.53 -6.70
CA THR A 4 28.31 -20.88 -5.45
C THR A 4 27.14 -20.95 -4.47
N HIS A 5 27.42 -21.47 -3.27
CA HIS A 5 26.43 -21.77 -2.25
C HIS A 5 26.21 -20.54 -1.36
N HIS A 6 24.97 -20.10 -1.18
CA HIS A 6 24.60 -19.18 -0.11
C HIS A 6 24.30 -19.96 1.18
N LEU A 7 24.89 -19.49 2.28
CA LEU A 7 24.83 -20.05 3.62
C LEU A 7 23.63 -19.45 4.36
N THR A 8 22.69 -20.29 4.79
CA THR A 8 21.57 -19.94 5.67
C THR A 8 22.04 -19.86 7.12
N LEU A 9 21.78 -18.74 7.82
CA LEU A 9 22.03 -18.59 9.25
C LEU A 9 20.76 -18.95 10.03
N ILE A 10 20.80 -20.07 10.76
CA ILE A 10 19.76 -20.52 11.70
C ILE A 10 20.17 -20.07 13.11
N LEU A 11 19.36 -19.22 13.75
CA LEU A 11 19.51 -18.89 15.17
C LEU A 11 18.74 -19.93 16.01
N LEU A 12 19.46 -20.69 16.82
CA LEU A 12 18.94 -21.74 17.71
C LEU A 12 19.25 -21.31 19.14
N LEU A 13 18.22 -20.95 19.92
CA LEU A 13 18.37 -20.65 21.35
C LEU A 13 17.87 -21.82 22.19
N VAL A 14 18.73 -22.21 23.13
CA VAL A 14 18.79 -23.50 23.81
C VAL A 14 17.85 -23.54 25.02
N SER A 15 17.00 -24.57 25.06
CA SER A 15 16.24 -24.99 26.24
C SER A 15 17.13 -25.67 27.28
N VAL A 16 17.02 -25.26 28.55
CA VAL A 16 17.65 -25.93 29.70
C VAL A 16 16.63 -26.84 30.38
N PHE A 17 16.91 -28.15 30.40
CA PHE A 17 16.22 -29.15 31.20
C PHE A 17 16.91 -29.30 32.57
N ALA A 18 16.14 -29.36 33.65
CA ALA A 18 16.55 -30.03 34.89
C ALA A 18 15.42 -30.96 35.36
N LEU A 19 15.73 -32.25 35.39
CA LEU A 19 14.90 -33.36 35.88
C LEU A 19 14.86 -33.41 37.41
N ALA A 20 13.67 -33.68 37.98
CA ALA A 20 13.54 -34.46 39.20
C ALA A 20 12.21 -35.23 39.23
N THR A 21 12.34 -36.54 39.36
CA THR A 21 11.35 -37.63 39.41
C THR A 21 10.52 -37.67 40.71
N GLY A 22 9.28 -38.17 40.66
CA GLY A 22 8.57 -38.65 41.86
C GLY A 22 7.14 -39.13 41.62
N CYS A 23 6.86 -40.40 41.92
CA CYS A 23 5.65 -41.18 41.63
C CYS A 23 4.36 -40.78 42.38
N ALA A 24 3.24 -41.26 41.83
CA ALA A 24 1.87 -41.25 42.32
C ALA A 24 1.64 -42.00 43.66
N GLY A 25 0.56 -41.63 44.36
CA GLY A 25 -0.07 -42.44 45.41
C GLY A 25 -1.13 -41.68 46.23
N GLU A 26 -2.41 -42.01 46.03
CA GLU A 26 -3.54 -41.63 46.87
C GLU A 26 -3.44 -42.22 48.29
N SER A 27 -3.85 -41.47 49.32
CA SER A 27 -4.76 -41.90 50.41
C SER A 27 -4.87 -40.87 51.54
N GLU A 28 -6.10 -40.43 51.82
CA GLU A 28 -6.58 -39.92 53.13
C GLU A 28 -6.76 -41.09 54.15
N PRO A 29 -7.08 -40.90 55.47
CA PRO A 29 -7.48 -39.67 56.21
C PRO A 29 -6.83 -39.46 57.62
N THR A 30 -6.92 -38.19 58.10
CA THR A 30 -7.14 -37.54 59.44
C THR A 30 -6.89 -38.27 60.81
N PRO A 31 -6.92 -37.61 62.03
CA PRO A 31 -7.17 -36.19 62.40
C PRO A 31 -6.28 -35.58 63.55
N GLU A 32 -6.62 -34.32 63.93
CA GLU A 32 -6.36 -33.60 65.22
C GLU A 32 -4.97 -32.96 65.45
N SER A 33 -4.79 -31.74 66.02
CA SER A 33 -5.68 -30.73 66.61
C SER A 33 -4.91 -29.41 66.87
N SER A 34 -5.62 -28.29 66.71
CA SER A 34 -5.50 -26.99 67.41
C SER A 34 -4.25 -26.10 67.25
N ALA A 35 -4.46 -24.95 66.60
CA ALA A 35 -3.94 -23.66 67.08
C ALA A 35 -4.91 -22.52 66.71
N VAL A 36 -5.08 -21.61 67.67
CA VAL A 36 -6.04 -20.52 67.78
C VAL A 36 -5.78 -19.41 66.75
N ILE A 37 -6.82 -18.94 66.06
CA ILE A 37 -6.79 -17.72 65.24
C ILE A 37 -7.65 -16.65 65.91
N THR A 38 -7.01 -15.52 66.24
CA THR A 38 -7.65 -14.28 66.70
C THR A 38 -8.26 -13.54 65.51
N THR A 39 -9.53 -13.19 65.62
CA THR A 39 -10.30 -12.44 64.64
C THR A 39 -10.02 -10.93 64.72
N GLU A 40 -9.52 -10.33 63.63
CA GLU A 40 -9.67 -8.89 63.37
C GLU A 40 -10.74 -8.68 62.28
N THR A 41 -11.83 -8.03 62.67
CA THR A 41 -12.86 -7.51 61.76
C THR A 41 -12.31 -6.29 61.03
N VAL A 42 -11.98 -6.44 59.75
CA VAL A 42 -11.76 -5.32 58.83
C VAL A 42 -13.09 -5.00 58.15
N VAL A 43 -13.62 -3.81 58.42
CA VAL A 43 -14.76 -3.24 57.69
C VAL A 43 -14.20 -2.64 56.40
N THR A 44 -14.43 -3.31 55.26
CA THR A 44 -14.16 -2.75 53.94
C THR A 44 -15.32 -1.85 53.52
N THR A 45 -15.06 -0.56 53.44
CA THR A 45 -15.93 0.40 52.75
C THR A 45 -15.77 0.22 51.24
N GLU A 46 -16.84 -0.19 50.56
CA GLU A 46 -16.91 -0.12 49.09
C GLU A 46 -16.73 1.33 48.66
N THR A 47 -15.64 1.59 47.95
CA THR A 47 -15.44 2.86 47.25
C THR A 47 -15.88 2.59 45.82
N THR A 48 -17.03 3.14 45.43
CA THR A 48 -17.50 3.14 44.05
C THR A 48 -16.50 3.97 43.24
N GLU A 49 -15.61 3.34 42.50
CA GLU A 49 -14.81 4.02 41.48
C GLU A 49 -15.78 4.53 40.41
N ALA A 50 -15.81 5.84 40.21
CA ALA A 50 -16.47 6.46 39.07
C ALA A 50 -15.82 5.92 37.78
N PRO A 51 -16.57 5.80 36.67
CA PRO A 51 -15.98 5.38 35.42
C PRO A 51 -14.85 6.35 35.08
N VAL A 52 -13.66 5.82 34.81
CA VAL A 52 -12.58 6.58 34.21
C VAL A 52 -13.11 7.00 32.83
N GLU A 53 -13.50 8.26 32.72
CA GLU A 53 -13.70 8.92 31.44
C GLU A 53 -12.36 8.84 30.72
N THR A 54 -12.21 7.86 29.83
CA THR A 54 -11.18 7.87 28.81
C THR A 54 -11.50 9.06 27.91
N THR A 55 -10.93 10.22 28.25
CA THR A 55 -10.90 11.35 27.35
C THR A 55 -10.11 10.90 26.12
N VAL A 56 -10.84 10.62 25.04
CA VAL A 56 -10.27 10.52 23.69
C VAL A 56 -9.44 11.78 23.49
N PRO A 57 -8.16 11.68 23.09
CA PRO A 57 -7.39 12.88 22.79
C PRO A 57 -8.16 13.64 21.72
N GLU A 58 -8.60 14.85 22.05
CA GLU A 58 -9.22 15.77 21.12
C GLU A 58 -8.19 16.00 20.01
N ILE A 59 -8.43 15.45 18.82
CA ILE A 59 -7.57 15.59 17.64
C ILE A 59 -7.65 17.07 17.23
N GLN A 60 -6.81 17.91 17.84
CA GLN A 60 -6.75 19.34 17.57
C GLN A 60 -5.86 19.58 16.35
N GLY A 61 -6.47 19.99 15.24
CA GLY A 61 -5.79 20.40 14.02
C GLY A 61 -6.62 20.08 12.78
N GLU A 62 -6.21 20.62 11.64
CA GLU A 62 -6.77 20.27 10.34
C GLU A 62 -5.78 19.35 9.61
N PRO A 63 -6.26 18.43 8.75
CA PRO A 63 -5.40 17.66 7.88
C PRO A 63 -4.50 18.56 7.02
N GLU A 64 -3.24 18.18 6.85
CA GLU A 64 -2.24 18.92 6.09
C GLU A 64 -1.93 18.18 4.78
N LEU A 65 -2.03 18.87 3.64
CA LEU A 65 -1.55 18.33 2.36
C LEU A 65 0.00 18.27 2.40
N VAL A 66 0.56 17.06 2.34
CA VAL A 66 2.01 16.83 2.37
C VAL A 66 2.61 17.05 0.98
N TRP A 67 2.02 16.39 -0.02
CA TRP A 67 2.41 16.52 -1.42
C TRP A 67 1.24 16.14 -2.33
N SER A 68 1.31 16.57 -3.58
CA SER A 68 0.37 16.24 -4.64
C SER A 68 1.12 16.01 -5.95
N HIS A 69 0.69 15.04 -6.75
CA HIS A 69 1.23 14.76 -8.08
C HIS A 69 0.09 14.56 -9.09
N GLU A 70 0.27 15.06 -10.32
CA GLU A 70 -0.76 15.00 -11.38
C GLU A 70 -0.35 13.96 -12.43
N HIS A 71 -1.18 12.93 -12.61
CA HIS A 71 -1.04 11.92 -13.66
C HIS A 71 -1.93 12.22 -14.89
N GLY A 72 -1.73 11.46 -15.97
CA GLY A 72 -2.40 11.70 -17.25
C GLY A 72 -3.84 11.20 -17.33
N HIS A 73 -4.25 10.30 -16.43
CA HIS A 73 -5.55 9.64 -16.43
C HIS A 73 -6.19 9.63 -15.03
N PRO A 74 -7.52 9.46 -14.95
CA PRO A 74 -8.21 9.31 -13.67
C PRO A 74 -7.66 8.14 -12.86
N ILE A 75 -7.43 8.37 -11.57
CA ILE A 75 -6.98 7.32 -10.66
C ILE A 75 -8.15 6.40 -10.32
N SER A 76 -7.98 5.11 -10.58
CA SER A 76 -9.00 4.08 -10.35
C SER A 76 -8.81 3.36 -9.02
N SER A 77 -7.58 3.24 -8.53
CA SER A 77 -7.23 2.57 -7.29
C SER A 77 -5.94 3.11 -6.70
N VAL A 78 -5.81 3.06 -5.38
CA VAL A 78 -4.60 3.45 -4.63
C VAL A 78 -4.38 2.43 -3.51
N ALA A 79 -3.15 1.97 -3.35
CA ALA A 79 -2.74 1.09 -2.26
C ALA A 79 -1.46 1.62 -1.61
N THR A 80 -1.28 1.38 -0.31
CA THR A 80 -0.02 1.74 0.39
C THR A 80 0.55 0.53 1.10
N SER A 81 1.88 0.50 1.20
CA SER A 81 2.61 -0.50 1.97
C SER A 81 4.00 0.03 2.30
N GLY A 82 4.43 -0.14 3.55
CA GLY A 82 5.72 0.38 4.02
C GLY A 82 5.89 1.86 3.68
N GLU A 83 6.91 2.16 2.87
CA GLU A 83 7.27 3.52 2.43
C GLU A 83 6.75 3.85 1.02
N THR A 84 5.81 3.06 0.51
CA THR A 84 5.36 3.09 -0.88
C THR A 84 3.87 3.38 -1.00
N VAL A 85 3.51 4.15 -2.02
CA VAL A 85 2.14 4.27 -2.52
C VAL A 85 2.10 3.81 -3.99
N ALA A 86 1.20 2.88 -4.29
CA ALA A 86 0.89 2.44 -5.64
C ALA A 86 -0.35 3.19 -6.14
N VAL A 87 -0.26 3.79 -7.32
CA VAL A 87 -1.32 4.58 -7.95
C VAL A 87 -1.68 3.92 -9.28
N GLY A 88 -2.91 3.41 -9.38
CA GLY A 88 -3.41 2.74 -10.56
C GLY A 88 -4.18 3.73 -11.42
N GLU A 89 -3.70 3.94 -12.64
CA GLU A 89 -4.39 4.73 -13.65
C GLU A 89 -4.40 3.98 -14.98
N PHE A 90 -5.60 3.82 -15.57
CA PHE A 90 -5.77 3.09 -16.82
C PHE A 90 -4.93 1.80 -16.85
N LYS A 91 -4.01 1.62 -17.81
CA LYS A 91 -3.17 0.42 -17.97
C LYS A 91 -1.80 0.52 -17.29
N VAL A 92 -1.63 1.42 -16.33
CA VAL A 92 -0.35 1.71 -15.69
C VAL A 92 -0.53 1.76 -14.17
N THR A 93 0.46 1.25 -13.45
CA THR A 93 0.62 1.53 -12.02
C THR A 93 1.92 2.28 -11.79
N TYR A 94 1.83 3.44 -11.16
CA TYR A 94 2.99 4.19 -10.69
C TYR A 94 3.25 3.86 -9.23
N ILE A 95 4.52 3.66 -8.90
CA ILE A 95 4.97 3.35 -7.54
C ILE A 95 5.75 4.56 -7.05
N HIS A 96 5.28 5.22 -6.00
CA HIS A 96 5.92 6.43 -5.45
C HIS A 96 6.43 6.21 -4.03
N HIS A 97 7.49 6.95 -3.67
CA HIS A 97 7.88 7.17 -2.29
C HIS A 97 6.80 7.94 -1.55
N LEU A 98 6.36 7.38 -0.43
CA LEU A 98 5.31 7.95 0.39
C LEU A 98 5.76 9.26 1.07
N SER A 99 7.05 9.41 1.36
CA SER A 99 7.59 10.59 2.04
C SER A 99 7.49 11.89 1.23
N ASP A 100 7.65 11.81 -0.09
CA ASP A 100 7.82 12.99 -0.95
C ASP A 100 7.12 12.91 -2.31
N GLY A 101 6.47 11.79 -2.63
CA GLY A 101 5.77 11.57 -3.90
C GLY A 101 6.71 11.28 -5.07
N SER A 102 8.02 11.10 -4.86
CA SER A 102 8.96 10.81 -5.93
C SER A 102 8.72 9.42 -6.55
N LEU A 103 8.81 9.32 -7.87
CA LEU A 103 8.54 8.08 -8.60
C LEU A 103 9.66 7.05 -8.39
N MET A 104 9.32 5.87 -7.88
CA MET A 104 10.20 4.72 -7.72
C MET A 104 10.27 3.86 -8.99
N ASP A 105 9.08 3.51 -9.50
CA ASP A 105 8.89 2.45 -10.51
C ASP A 105 7.56 2.62 -11.26
N VAL A 106 7.42 1.98 -12.42
CA VAL A 106 6.23 2.01 -13.28
C VAL A 106 5.96 0.62 -13.83
N LEU A 107 4.78 0.09 -13.52
CA LEU A 107 4.31 -1.21 -13.99
C LEU A 107 3.30 -1.00 -15.14
N ILE A 108 3.50 -1.72 -16.24
CA ILE A 108 2.58 -1.71 -17.38
C ILE A 108 1.69 -2.95 -17.35
N HIS A 109 0.41 -2.71 -17.60
CA HIS A 109 -0.62 -3.72 -17.66
C HIS A 109 -1.16 -3.86 -19.09
N GLU A 110 -1.61 -5.05 -19.47
CA GLU A 110 -2.30 -5.24 -20.76
C GLU A 110 -3.71 -4.60 -20.76
N HIS A 111 -4.28 -4.44 -19.56
CA HIS A 111 -5.66 -4.04 -19.33
C HIS A 111 -5.77 -3.07 -18.16
N ASP A 112 -6.86 -2.31 -18.16
CA ASP A 112 -7.16 -1.27 -17.19
C ASP A 112 -7.11 -1.85 -15.77
N VAL A 113 -6.40 -1.19 -14.87
CA VAL A 113 -6.33 -1.48 -13.44
C VAL A 113 -7.58 -0.92 -12.80
N GLU A 114 -8.38 -1.76 -12.17
CA GLU A 114 -9.65 -1.37 -11.53
C GLU A 114 -9.62 -1.48 -10.01
N ASP A 115 -8.68 -2.26 -9.48
CA ASP A 115 -8.52 -2.53 -8.05
C ASP A 115 -7.06 -2.89 -7.77
N MET A 116 -6.55 -2.54 -6.59
CA MET A 116 -5.17 -2.83 -6.20
C MET A 116 -5.08 -3.04 -4.70
N GLU A 117 -4.19 -3.93 -4.30
CA GLU A 117 -3.87 -4.17 -2.90
C GLU A 117 -2.45 -4.74 -2.79
N PHE A 118 -1.77 -4.42 -1.69
CA PHE A 118 -0.52 -5.06 -1.33
C PHE A 118 -0.78 -6.34 -0.53
N SER A 119 0.09 -7.34 -0.68
CA SER A 119 0.14 -8.44 0.30
C SER A 119 0.47 -7.90 1.70
N THR A 120 0.12 -8.67 2.73
CA THR A 120 0.30 -8.26 4.13
C THR A 120 1.75 -7.98 4.52
N ASP A 121 2.72 -8.60 3.83
CA ASP A 121 4.16 -8.34 3.97
C ASP A 121 4.69 -7.22 3.08
N GLY A 122 3.83 -6.65 2.22
CA GLY A 122 4.18 -5.60 1.27
C GLY A 122 4.98 -6.06 0.04
N ARG A 123 5.28 -7.35 -0.09
CA ARG A 123 6.13 -7.88 -1.15
C ARG A 123 5.44 -7.90 -2.50
N LEU A 124 4.20 -8.36 -2.53
CA LEU A 124 3.40 -8.47 -3.76
C LEU A 124 2.48 -7.27 -3.89
N LEU A 125 2.38 -6.74 -5.10
CA LEU A 125 1.28 -5.89 -5.51
C LEU A 125 0.34 -6.71 -6.40
N GLY A 126 -0.92 -6.82 -6.00
CA GLY A 126 -1.98 -7.34 -6.85
C GLY A 126 -2.68 -6.22 -7.60
N ALA A 127 -2.82 -6.36 -8.92
CA ALA A 127 -3.58 -5.45 -9.77
C ALA A 127 -4.76 -6.19 -10.41
N GLY A 128 -5.98 -5.90 -9.94
CA GLY A 128 -7.21 -6.39 -10.52
C GLY A 128 -7.47 -5.71 -11.86
N GLN A 129 -7.48 -6.49 -12.94
CA GLN A 129 -7.58 -5.96 -14.29
C GLN A 129 -9.01 -6.06 -14.85
N GLY A 130 -9.34 -5.15 -15.77
CA GLY A 130 -10.59 -5.16 -16.52
C GLY A 130 -10.80 -6.43 -17.35
N TYR A 131 -9.71 -7.13 -17.70
CA TYR A 131 -9.71 -8.45 -18.35
C TYR A 131 -8.61 -9.32 -17.74
N TYR A 132 -8.77 -10.64 -17.85
CA TYR A 132 -7.78 -11.67 -17.52
C TYR A 132 -7.42 -11.88 -16.04
N GLY A 133 -8.19 -11.32 -15.11
CA GLY A 133 -8.03 -11.64 -13.68
C GLY A 133 -7.16 -10.61 -12.95
N VAL A 134 -6.31 -11.10 -12.05
CA VAL A 134 -5.42 -10.30 -11.22
C VAL A 134 -3.98 -10.57 -11.63
N LEU A 135 -3.21 -9.51 -11.87
CA LEU A 135 -1.76 -9.60 -12.08
C LEU A 135 -1.04 -9.41 -10.75
N LEU A 136 -0.16 -10.35 -10.39
CA LEU A 136 0.68 -10.31 -9.20
C LEU A 136 2.11 -9.96 -9.61
N THR A 137 2.62 -8.87 -9.07
CA THR A 137 4.00 -8.42 -9.27
C THR A 137 4.75 -8.47 -7.95
N ASP A 138 5.90 -9.12 -7.92
CA ASP A 138 6.84 -9.03 -6.81
C ASP A 138 7.65 -7.73 -6.96
N LEU A 139 7.64 -6.87 -5.94
CA LEU A 139 8.39 -5.60 -5.98
C LEU A 139 9.79 -5.72 -5.37
N THR A 140 10.17 -6.90 -4.90
CA THR A 140 11.45 -7.16 -4.23
C THR A 140 12.45 -7.90 -5.11
N ASP A 141 12.00 -8.47 -6.23
CA ASP A 141 12.86 -9.10 -7.23
C ASP A 141 12.33 -8.90 -8.67
N ASP A 142 13.16 -9.25 -9.65
CA ASP A 142 12.83 -9.11 -11.09
C ASP A 142 12.07 -10.33 -11.64
N ALA A 143 11.30 -11.05 -10.82
CA ALA A 143 10.52 -12.18 -11.30
C ALA A 143 9.39 -11.71 -12.24
N GLU A 144 9.14 -12.50 -13.29
CA GLU A 144 8.04 -12.23 -14.22
C GLU A 144 6.69 -12.22 -13.47
N PRO A 145 5.84 -11.19 -13.67
CA PRO A 145 4.52 -11.12 -13.07
C PRO A 145 3.66 -12.35 -13.37
N GLN A 146 2.84 -12.75 -12.41
CA GLN A 146 1.98 -13.93 -12.53
C GLN A 146 0.50 -13.55 -12.54
N THR A 147 -0.27 -14.11 -13.47
CA THR A 147 -1.71 -13.92 -13.52
C THR A 147 -2.44 -14.99 -12.72
N VAL A 148 -3.40 -14.57 -11.90
CA VAL A 148 -4.29 -15.46 -11.13
C VAL A 148 -5.76 -15.13 -11.40
N GLY A 149 -6.59 -16.16 -11.48
CA GLY A 149 -8.00 -16.02 -11.88
C GLY A 149 -8.18 -15.72 -13.36
N SER A 150 -9.40 -15.33 -13.72
CA SER A 150 -9.75 -14.92 -15.10
C SER A 150 -11.09 -14.17 -15.10
N GLY A 151 -11.42 -13.53 -16.23
CA GLY A 151 -12.71 -12.86 -16.44
C GLY A 151 -12.58 -11.36 -16.57
N HIS A 152 -13.66 -10.64 -16.29
CA HIS A 152 -13.76 -9.19 -16.47
C HIS A 152 -13.96 -8.48 -15.13
N ASN A 153 -13.35 -7.30 -14.97
CA ASN A 153 -13.45 -6.41 -13.80
C ASN A 153 -13.12 -7.14 -12.51
N SER A 154 -11.86 -7.51 -12.41
CA SER A 154 -11.39 -8.37 -11.34
C SER A 154 -11.20 -7.59 -10.06
N ARG A 155 -11.70 -8.14 -8.96
CA ARG A 155 -11.48 -7.69 -7.58
C ARG A 155 -10.56 -8.64 -6.88
N LEU A 156 -9.85 -8.13 -5.89
CA LEU A 156 -8.94 -8.90 -5.09
C LEU A 156 -9.07 -8.54 -3.61
N ALA A 157 -8.68 -9.49 -2.76
CA ALA A 157 -8.35 -9.26 -1.37
C ALA A 157 -7.20 -10.19 -0.98
N PHE A 158 -6.13 -9.70 -0.35
CA PHE A 158 -5.13 -10.58 0.27
C PHE A 158 -5.61 -11.09 1.62
N SER A 159 -5.32 -12.35 1.93
CA SER A 159 -5.71 -12.90 3.23
C SER A 159 -4.83 -12.36 4.36
N PRO A 160 -5.36 -12.19 5.59
CA PRO A 160 -4.59 -11.70 6.73
C PRO A 160 -3.42 -12.61 7.14
N ASP A 161 -3.48 -13.90 6.78
CA ASP A 161 -2.40 -14.85 7.02
C ASP A 161 -1.21 -14.70 6.06
N GLY A 162 -1.36 -13.92 4.98
CA GLY A 162 -0.35 -13.71 3.94
C GLY A 162 -0.11 -14.94 3.04
N LEU A 163 -0.97 -15.95 3.10
CA LEU A 163 -0.81 -17.21 2.36
C LEU A 163 -1.76 -17.35 1.17
N HIS A 164 -2.82 -16.55 1.12
CA HIS A 164 -3.86 -16.65 0.10
C HIS A 164 -4.21 -15.30 -0.52
N ILE A 165 -4.87 -15.37 -1.67
CA ILE A 165 -5.55 -14.25 -2.30
C ILE A 165 -6.95 -14.70 -2.71
N ALA A 166 -7.95 -13.87 -2.41
CA ALA A 166 -9.29 -13.99 -3.00
C ALA A 166 -9.33 -13.18 -4.28
N THR A 167 -9.91 -13.74 -5.34
CA THR A 167 -10.20 -13.02 -6.57
C THR A 167 -11.64 -13.22 -6.98
N GLY A 168 -12.24 -12.22 -7.65
CA GLY A 168 -13.58 -12.36 -8.18
C GLY A 168 -13.84 -11.37 -9.30
N ASN A 169 -14.95 -11.52 -10.01
CA ASN A 169 -15.15 -10.81 -11.27
C ASN A 169 -16.64 -10.49 -11.56
N ARG A 170 -16.97 -10.10 -12.80
CA ARG A 170 -18.36 -9.82 -13.24
C ARG A 170 -19.34 -11.01 -13.15
N ASP A 171 -18.86 -12.23 -13.03
CA ASP A 171 -19.70 -13.42 -12.94
C ASP A 171 -20.27 -13.63 -11.53
N GLY A 172 -19.76 -12.89 -10.52
CA GLY A 172 -20.25 -12.95 -9.14
C GLY A 172 -19.69 -14.10 -8.32
N VAL A 173 -18.70 -14.81 -8.85
CA VAL A 173 -18.00 -15.90 -8.17
C VAL A 173 -16.73 -15.35 -7.54
N VAL A 174 -16.40 -15.83 -6.35
CA VAL A 174 -15.11 -15.60 -5.70
C VAL A 174 -14.31 -16.89 -5.67
N TRP A 175 -13.03 -16.81 -6.00
CA TRP A 175 -12.07 -17.91 -5.95
C TRP A 175 -10.98 -17.59 -4.94
N ILE A 176 -10.59 -18.59 -4.16
CA ILE A 176 -9.48 -18.47 -3.21
C ILE A 176 -8.29 -19.26 -3.76
N TRP A 177 -7.12 -18.64 -3.73
CA TRP A 177 -5.88 -19.18 -4.28
C TRP A 177 -4.79 -19.16 -3.21
N GLU A 178 -4.06 -20.26 -3.06
CA GLU A 178 -2.80 -20.29 -2.32
C GLU A 178 -1.74 -19.51 -3.11
N LEU A 179 -1.02 -18.59 -2.47
CA LEU A 179 0.01 -17.78 -3.14
C LEU A 179 1.21 -18.61 -3.58
N ASP A 180 1.58 -19.64 -2.81
CA ASP A 180 2.60 -20.60 -3.24
C ASP A 180 2.04 -21.51 -4.36
N GLY A 181 2.53 -21.31 -5.58
CA GLY A 181 2.12 -22.10 -6.74
C GLY A 181 0.77 -21.74 -7.35
N LEU A 182 0.07 -20.71 -6.84
CA LEU A 182 -1.21 -20.20 -7.36
C LEU A 182 -2.27 -21.29 -7.56
N THR A 183 -2.41 -22.17 -6.57
CA THR A 183 -3.39 -23.25 -6.63
C THR A 183 -4.73 -22.80 -6.07
N GLN A 184 -5.82 -23.06 -6.81
CA GLN A 184 -7.17 -22.72 -6.34
C GLN A 184 -7.58 -23.68 -5.20
N THR A 185 -7.88 -23.14 -4.03
CA THR A 185 -8.24 -23.90 -2.83
C THR A 185 -9.74 -23.90 -2.54
N ALA A 186 -10.47 -22.87 -2.96
CA ALA A 186 -11.92 -22.79 -2.79
C ALA A 186 -12.62 -22.00 -3.92
N THR A 187 -13.92 -22.23 -4.05
CA THR A 187 -14.85 -21.42 -4.87
C THR A 187 -16.04 -21.06 -4.01
N LEU A 188 -16.32 -19.77 -3.87
CA LEU A 188 -17.43 -19.23 -3.10
C LEU A 188 -18.47 -18.68 -4.08
N GLU A 189 -19.61 -19.37 -4.16
CA GLU A 189 -20.75 -18.95 -4.97
C GLU A 189 -21.88 -18.45 -4.05
N ASN A 190 -22.60 -17.42 -4.50
CA ASN A 190 -23.84 -17.02 -3.85
C ASN A 190 -25.06 -17.77 -4.46
N PRO A 191 -26.24 -17.77 -3.80
CA PRO A 191 -27.43 -18.46 -4.30
C PRO A 191 -27.93 -17.98 -5.68
N ASP A 192 -27.67 -16.72 -6.05
CA ASP A 192 -28.12 -16.11 -7.30
C ASP A 192 -27.26 -16.51 -8.50
N VAL A 193 -25.98 -16.78 -8.26
CA VAL A 193 -25.04 -17.41 -9.19
C VAL A 193 -25.47 -18.86 -9.41
N ALA A 194 -25.61 -19.64 -8.33
CA ALA A 194 -25.95 -21.06 -8.40
C ALA A 194 -27.29 -21.33 -9.10
N SER A 195 -28.26 -20.42 -8.94
CA SER A 195 -29.60 -20.56 -9.55
C SER A 195 -29.68 -20.10 -11.01
N ASN A 196 -28.65 -19.42 -11.53
CA ASN A 196 -28.61 -18.77 -12.83
C ASN A 196 -29.80 -17.81 -13.13
N THR A 197 -30.40 -17.19 -12.10
CA THR A 197 -31.66 -16.43 -12.22
C THR A 197 -31.50 -14.94 -12.51
N VAL A 198 -30.32 -14.36 -12.31
CA VAL A 198 -30.06 -12.91 -12.40
C VAL A 198 -29.06 -12.61 -13.53
N THR A 199 -29.23 -11.51 -14.26
CA THR A 199 -28.40 -11.19 -15.45
C THR A 199 -27.20 -10.28 -15.16
N GLN A 200 -27.15 -9.63 -14.00
CA GLN A 200 -26.04 -8.75 -13.58
C GLN A 200 -25.60 -9.17 -12.17
N ARG A 201 -24.30 -9.44 -12.01
CA ARG A 201 -23.71 -10.10 -10.83
C ARG A 201 -22.34 -9.54 -10.46
N TRP A 202 -22.03 -8.30 -10.85
CA TRP A 202 -20.65 -7.87 -10.78
C TRP A 202 -20.22 -7.67 -9.34
N LEU A 203 -19.05 -8.21 -9.00
CA LEU A 203 -18.40 -7.90 -7.74
C LEU A 203 -17.84 -6.49 -7.80
N LEU A 204 -18.16 -5.72 -6.76
CA LEU A 204 -17.73 -4.33 -6.60
C LEU A 204 -16.70 -4.13 -5.48
N ALA A 205 -16.55 -5.13 -4.62
CA ALA A 205 -15.56 -5.18 -3.57
C ALA A 205 -15.47 -6.62 -3.08
N ILE A 206 -14.28 -7.03 -2.64
CA ILE A 206 -14.05 -8.24 -1.85
C ILE A 206 -13.24 -7.79 -0.63
N ASP A 207 -13.51 -8.38 0.53
CA ASP A 207 -12.74 -8.08 1.72
C ASP A 207 -12.67 -9.30 2.65
N TYR A 208 -11.50 -9.53 3.24
CA TYR A 208 -11.32 -10.54 4.28
C TYR A 208 -11.69 -9.97 5.64
N HIS A 209 -12.40 -10.75 6.43
CA HIS A 209 -12.45 -10.48 7.85
C HIS A 209 -11.03 -10.65 8.43
N PRO A 210 -10.57 -9.78 9.36
CA PRO A 210 -9.18 -9.79 9.86
C PRO A 210 -8.75 -11.10 10.54
N ALA A 211 -9.70 -11.90 11.05
CA ALA A 211 -9.40 -13.25 11.56
C ALA A 211 -9.15 -14.31 10.46
N GLY A 212 -9.42 -14.00 9.19
CA GLY A 212 -9.21 -14.88 8.04
C GLY A 212 -10.24 -16.00 7.83
N GLU A 213 -11.28 -16.07 8.67
CA GLU A 213 -12.30 -17.14 8.62
C GLU A 213 -13.49 -16.79 7.70
N LEU A 214 -13.77 -15.50 7.54
CA LEU A 214 -14.85 -14.99 6.71
C LEU A 214 -14.31 -14.18 5.54
N LEU A 215 -15.05 -14.21 4.44
CA LEU A 215 -14.87 -13.32 3.30
C LEU A 215 -16.21 -12.68 2.98
N ALA A 216 -16.20 -11.40 2.62
CA ALA A 216 -17.37 -10.71 2.11
C ALA A 216 -17.16 -10.20 0.70
N ALA A 217 -18.25 -10.12 -0.07
CA ALA A 217 -18.23 -9.50 -1.38
C ALA A 217 -19.52 -8.74 -1.67
N THR A 218 -19.35 -7.53 -2.19
CA THR A 218 -20.44 -6.63 -2.58
C THR A 218 -20.80 -6.82 -4.05
N HIS A 219 -22.09 -6.86 -4.36
CA HIS A 219 -22.60 -7.04 -5.71
C HIS A 219 -23.30 -5.78 -6.23
N THR A 220 -23.38 -5.63 -7.55
CA THR A 220 -24.06 -4.49 -8.20
C THR A 220 -25.51 -4.30 -7.81
N ASP A 221 -26.20 -5.37 -7.41
CA ASP A 221 -27.59 -5.27 -6.94
C ASP A 221 -27.71 -4.70 -5.51
N GLY A 222 -26.59 -4.40 -4.85
CA GLY A 222 -26.54 -3.90 -3.48
C GLY A 222 -26.63 -4.99 -2.41
N THR A 223 -26.35 -6.24 -2.77
CA THR A 223 -26.22 -7.34 -1.80
C THR A 223 -24.76 -7.54 -1.40
N ILE A 224 -24.50 -7.60 -0.09
CA ILE A 224 -23.26 -8.16 0.46
C ILE A 224 -23.54 -9.60 0.83
N TYR A 225 -22.73 -10.51 0.30
CA TYR A 225 -22.68 -11.90 0.76
C TYR A 225 -21.45 -12.08 1.65
N ILE A 226 -21.61 -12.80 2.76
CA ILE A 226 -20.52 -13.17 3.68
C ILE A 226 -20.48 -14.69 3.73
N TRP A 227 -19.30 -15.24 3.43
CA TRP A 227 -19.04 -16.67 3.45
C TRP A 227 -18.16 -17.05 4.62
N ASP A 228 -18.45 -18.20 5.21
CA ASP A 228 -17.45 -18.98 5.94
C ASP A 228 -16.57 -19.71 4.93
N ILE A 229 -15.28 -19.40 4.94
CA ILE A 229 -14.34 -19.90 3.91
C ILE A 229 -14.12 -21.41 4.06
N ALA A 230 -14.04 -21.91 5.29
CA ALA A 230 -13.74 -23.32 5.56
C ALA A 230 -14.89 -24.24 5.10
N ASN A 231 -16.12 -23.79 5.28
CA ASN A 231 -17.33 -24.52 4.89
C ASN A 231 -17.81 -24.17 3.47
N GLN A 232 -17.30 -23.07 2.89
CA GLN A 232 -17.71 -22.55 1.57
C GLN A 232 -19.22 -22.25 1.50
N GLU A 233 -19.79 -21.80 2.61
CA GLU A 233 -21.22 -21.53 2.76
C GLU A 233 -21.46 -20.05 3.05
N VAL A 234 -22.51 -19.48 2.44
CA VAL A 234 -23.01 -18.15 2.82
C VAL A 234 -23.59 -18.24 4.22
N VAL A 235 -22.96 -17.55 5.17
CA VAL A 235 -23.44 -17.44 6.56
C VAL A 235 -24.35 -16.23 6.75
N GLN A 236 -24.20 -15.21 5.91
CA GLN A 236 -25.01 -13.99 5.98
C GLN A 236 -25.16 -13.34 4.60
N SER A 237 -26.32 -12.70 4.36
CA SER A 237 -26.58 -11.87 3.19
C SER A 237 -27.30 -10.59 3.62
N LEU A 238 -26.81 -9.43 3.20
CA LEU A 238 -27.34 -8.12 3.57
C LEU A 238 -27.71 -7.32 2.32
N GLN A 239 -28.96 -6.85 2.24
CA GLN A 239 -29.44 -5.97 1.16
C GLN A 239 -29.51 -4.53 1.66
N TYR A 240 -28.75 -3.62 1.06
CA TYR A 240 -28.62 -2.24 1.56
C TYR A 240 -28.71 -1.15 0.49
N GLY A 241 -29.05 -1.52 -0.74
CA GLY A 241 -29.34 -0.57 -1.81
C GLY A 241 -29.87 -1.26 -3.04
N ALA A 242 -30.34 -0.47 -4.00
CA ALA A 242 -30.57 -0.93 -5.36
C ALA A 242 -29.56 -0.21 -6.25
N ASP A 243 -28.77 -0.96 -7.01
CA ASP A 243 -27.86 -0.45 -8.05
C ASP A 243 -26.66 0.35 -7.48
N VAL A 244 -25.69 -0.37 -6.90
CA VAL A 244 -24.41 0.19 -6.47
C VAL A 244 -23.50 0.26 -7.69
N THR A 245 -22.92 1.43 -7.97
CA THR A 245 -22.03 1.63 -9.12
C THR A 245 -20.60 2.02 -8.73
N ALA A 246 -20.37 2.22 -7.42
CA ALA A 246 -19.06 2.58 -6.89
C ALA A 246 -18.32 1.34 -6.37
N ASN A 247 -17.01 1.34 -6.57
CA ASN A 247 -16.11 0.29 -6.13
C ASN A 247 -15.86 0.44 -4.62
N ASN A 248 -15.51 -0.64 -3.92
CA ASN A 248 -14.95 -0.56 -2.56
C ASN A 248 -15.84 0.15 -1.51
N THR A 249 -17.17 0.08 -1.69
CA THR A 249 -18.17 0.66 -0.78
C THR A 249 -18.54 -0.24 0.41
N PHE A 250 -17.70 -1.22 0.72
CA PHE A 250 -17.83 -2.12 1.86
C PHE A 250 -16.44 -2.48 2.40
N ARG A 251 -16.29 -2.50 3.73
CA ARG A 251 -15.10 -2.99 4.43
C ARG A 251 -15.45 -3.63 5.77
N PHE A 252 -14.73 -4.68 6.15
CA PHE A 252 -14.64 -5.10 7.54
C PHE A 252 -13.82 -4.08 8.34
N SER A 253 -14.17 -3.91 9.61
CA SER A 253 -13.33 -3.19 10.56
C SER A 253 -12.10 -4.04 10.89
N PRO A 254 -10.90 -3.44 11.05
CA PRO A 254 -9.67 -4.17 11.43
C PRO A 254 -9.76 -4.91 12.76
N ASP A 255 -10.66 -4.51 13.66
CA ASP A 255 -10.91 -5.18 14.93
C ASP A 255 -11.77 -6.47 14.80
N GLY A 256 -12.36 -6.70 13.63
CA GLY A 256 -13.23 -7.83 13.30
C GLY A 256 -14.63 -7.79 13.90
N ASN A 257 -14.95 -6.81 14.74
CA ASN A 257 -16.27 -6.78 15.39
C ASN A 257 -17.31 -6.05 14.53
N GLY A 258 -16.85 -5.11 13.70
CA GLY A 258 -17.70 -4.26 12.87
C GLY A 258 -17.43 -4.38 11.38
N MET A 259 -18.32 -3.77 10.60
CA MET A 259 -18.17 -3.52 9.16
C MET A 259 -18.86 -2.22 8.77
N ALA A 260 -18.43 -1.61 7.66
CA ALA A 260 -19.02 -0.40 7.09
C ALA A 260 -19.52 -0.69 5.68
N CYS A 261 -20.68 -0.14 5.31
CA CYS A 261 -21.12 -0.11 3.91
C CYS A 261 -21.79 1.21 3.52
N ALA A 262 -21.68 1.60 2.26
CA ALA A 262 -22.41 2.74 1.72
C ALA A 262 -23.86 2.36 1.42
N VAL A 263 -24.81 3.19 1.84
CA VAL A 263 -26.24 2.96 1.71
C VAL A 263 -26.89 4.20 1.12
N THR A 264 -27.89 3.99 0.26
CA THR A 264 -28.80 5.06 -0.17
C THR A 264 -30.18 4.81 0.42
N GLU A 265 -30.62 5.66 1.34
CA GLU A 265 -31.92 5.54 2.00
C GLU A 265 -32.69 6.85 1.87
N SER A 266 -33.93 6.79 1.36
CA SER A 266 -34.77 7.98 1.17
C SER A 266 -34.15 9.14 0.37
N GLY A 267 -33.14 8.85 -0.46
CA GLY A 267 -32.40 9.85 -1.24
C GLY A 267 -31.20 10.46 -0.52
N GLU A 268 -30.96 10.09 0.74
CA GLU A 268 -29.75 10.42 1.50
C GLU A 268 -28.68 9.36 1.26
N GLN A 269 -27.42 9.81 1.27
CA GLN A 269 -26.24 8.96 1.18
C GLN A 269 -25.67 8.82 2.59
N LEU A 270 -25.42 7.59 3.03
CA LEU A 270 -24.92 7.30 4.35
C LEU A 270 -23.90 6.17 4.33
N ILE A 271 -23.00 6.17 5.31
CA ILE A 271 -22.28 4.95 5.72
C ILE A 271 -23.04 4.32 6.88
N ARG A 272 -23.32 3.03 6.78
CA ARG A 272 -23.90 2.24 7.87
C ARG A 272 -22.80 1.38 8.49
N LEU A 273 -22.54 1.59 9.77
CA LEU A 273 -21.74 0.71 10.60
C LEU A 273 -22.60 -0.41 11.16
N MET A 274 -22.13 -1.65 11.10
CA MET A 274 -22.87 -2.85 11.49
C MET A 274 -21.99 -3.81 12.27
N ALA A 275 -22.59 -4.61 13.14
CA ALA A 275 -21.90 -5.74 13.75
C ALA A 275 -21.72 -6.86 12.72
N VAL A 276 -20.53 -7.47 12.66
CA VAL A 276 -20.28 -8.63 11.78
C VAL A 276 -21.25 -9.77 12.10
N ASP A 277 -21.40 -10.06 13.39
CA ASP A 277 -22.35 -11.05 13.89
C ASP A 277 -23.80 -10.56 13.72
N GLY A 278 -24.52 -11.18 12.78
CA GLY A 278 -25.95 -10.94 12.57
C GLY A 278 -26.30 -9.71 11.71
N GLY A 279 -25.35 -8.80 11.50
CA GLY A 279 -25.54 -7.64 10.62
C GLY A 279 -26.40 -6.53 11.21
N ASP A 280 -26.51 -6.47 12.54
CA ASP A 280 -27.28 -5.43 13.22
C ASP A 280 -26.63 -4.06 13.01
N ALA A 281 -27.43 -3.06 12.63
CA ALA A 281 -26.95 -1.69 12.48
C ALA A 281 -26.53 -1.11 13.84
N ILE A 282 -25.28 -0.64 13.89
CA ILE A 282 -24.70 0.06 15.05
C ILE A 282 -24.99 1.56 14.94
N ARG A 283 -24.74 2.15 13.76
CA ARG A 283 -24.93 3.57 13.51
C ARG A 283 -24.97 3.89 12.01
N ASP A 284 -25.68 4.97 11.66
CA ASP A 284 -25.66 5.61 10.35
C ASP A 284 -24.93 6.96 10.40
N MET A 285 -24.10 7.22 9.39
CA MET A 285 -23.28 8.43 9.25
C MET A 285 -23.64 9.10 7.93
N VAL A 286 -24.25 10.29 7.99
CA VAL A 286 -24.73 11.01 6.80
C VAL A 286 -23.56 11.64 6.07
N VAL A 287 -23.37 11.29 4.80
CA VAL A 287 -22.26 11.78 3.97
C VAL A 287 -22.79 12.76 2.90
N PRO A 288 -21.97 13.73 2.47
CA PRO A 288 -22.45 14.85 1.64
C PRO A 288 -22.94 14.43 0.24
N GLU A 289 -22.41 13.34 -0.32
CA GLU A 289 -22.82 12.81 -1.63
C GLU A 289 -22.53 11.30 -1.70
N ARG A 290 -22.79 10.69 -2.86
CA ARG A 290 -22.55 9.29 -3.18
C ARG A 290 -21.11 8.93 -2.85
N VAL A 291 -20.99 7.83 -2.11
CA VAL A 291 -19.71 7.24 -1.70
C VAL A 291 -19.09 6.56 -2.90
N MET A 292 -17.84 6.93 -3.18
CA MET A 292 -17.02 6.36 -4.24
C MET A 292 -16.06 5.31 -3.70
N ASP A 293 -15.59 5.49 -2.46
CA ASP A 293 -14.68 4.57 -1.76
C ASP A 293 -14.74 4.83 -0.23
N LEU A 294 -14.36 3.85 0.58
CA LEU A 294 -14.22 3.97 2.02
C LEU A 294 -13.12 3.05 2.55
N ASN A 295 -12.44 3.45 3.61
CA ASN A 295 -11.42 2.63 4.25
C ASN A 295 -11.28 2.98 5.73
N PHE A 296 -11.02 1.96 6.55
CA PHE A 296 -10.74 2.15 7.98
C PHE A 296 -9.26 2.50 8.16
N SER A 297 -8.94 3.28 9.20
CA SER A 297 -7.55 3.36 9.66
C SER A 297 -7.09 1.98 10.16
N PRO A 298 -5.79 1.64 10.11
CA PRO A 298 -5.29 0.33 10.53
C PRO A 298 -5.65 -0.07 11.97
N ASP A 299 -5.83 0.91 12.86
CA ASP A 299 -6.25 0.70 14.25
C ASP A 299 -7.79 0.63 14.43
N GLY A 300 -8.55 0.83 13.35
CA GLY A 300 -10.02 0.82 13.32
C GLY A 300 -10.69 2.03 13.98
N SER A 301 -9.93 3.03 14.44
CA SER A 301 -10.48 4.17 15.17
C SER A 301 -11.13 5.21 14.25
N LEU A 302 -10.63 5.33 13.01
CA LEU A 302 -11.10 6.28 12.00
C LEU A 302 -11.70 5.55 10.80
N LEU A 303 -12.66 6.22 10.16
CA LEU A 303 -13.15 5.86 8.83
C LEU A 303 -12.96 7.04 7.88
N ALA A 304 -12.21 6.83 6.81
CA ALA A 304 -12.13 7.76 5.69
C ALA A 304 -13.18 7.40 4.64
N VAL A 305 -13.88 8.40 4.14
CA VAL A 305 -14.93 8.24 3.12
C VAL A 305 -14.68 9.23 1.99
N ALA A 306 -14.39 8.71 0.80
CA ALA A 306 -14.35 9.48 -0.44
C ALA A 306 -15.76 9.52 -1.01
N SER A 307 -16.44 10.66 -0.86
CA SER A 307 -17.66 10.95 -1.61
C SER A 307 -17.31 11.70 -2.89
N ARG A 308 -18.27 11.83 -3.79
CA ARG A 308 -18.11 12.63 -5.00
C ARG A 308 -17.63 14.06 -4.71
N GLU A 309 -18.21 14.72 -3.71
CA GLU A 309 -17.92 16.14 -3.43
C GLU A 309 -16.76 16.35 -2.46
N ALA A 310 -16.49 15.40 -1.55
CA ALA A 310 -15.54 15.59 -0.47
C ALA A 310 -14.93 14.29 0.04
N THR A 311 -13.73 14.38 0.62
CA THR A 311 -13.14 13.32 1.42
C THR A 311 -13.29 13.68 2.89
N THR A 312 -13.91 12.80 3.67
CA THR A 312 -14.30 13.04 5.06
C THR A 312 -13.69 11.99 5.98
N ILE A 313 -13.28 12.40 7.18
CA ILE A 313 -12.70 11.56 8.22
C ILE A 313 -13.66 11.55 9.41
N TRP A 314 -13.98 10.37 9.89
CA TRP A 314 -14.95 10.16 10.95
C TRP A 314 -14.40 9.32 12.08
N ASP A 315 -14.84 9.60 13.30
CA ASP A 315 -14.61 8.73 14.45
C ASP A 315 -15.56 7.54 14.37
N VAL A 316 -15.04 6.32 14.40
CA VAL A 316 -15.87 5.10 14.27
C VAL A 316 -16.74 4.89 15.50
N ALA A 317 -16.21 5.17 16.70
CA ALA A 317 -16.88 4.90 17.97
C ALA A 317 -18.05 5.87 18.26
N SER A 318 -17.90 7.15 17.92
CA SER A 318 -18.89 8.22 18.11
C SER A 318 -19.72 8.50 16.85
N GLY A 319 -19.19 8.15 15.66
CA GLY A 319 -19.81 8.45 14.38
C GLY A 319 -19.81 9.94 14.03
N GLU A 320 -18.99 10.72 14.74
CA GLU A 320 -18.86 12.15 14.51
C GLU A 320 -17.88 12.44 13.37
N LEU A 321 -18.22 13.43 12.55
CA LEU A 321 -17.32 13.96 11.54
C LEU A 321 -16.17 14.70 12.24
N ILE A 322 -14.94 14.20 12.08
CA ILE A 322 -13.74 14.81 12.64
C ILE A 322 -13.24 15.91 11.71
N SER A 323 -13.16 15.64 10.41
CA SER A 323 -12.58 16.56 9.43
C SER A 323 -13.06 16.29 8.02
N THR A 324 -13.01 17.33 7.19
CA THR A 324 -13.15 17.26 5.74
C THR A 324 -11.86 17.79 5.13
N LEU A 325 -11.26 17.08 4.18
CA LEU A 325 -10.03 17.55 3.52
C LEU A 325 -10.32 18.82 2.70
N ASP A 326 -9.41 19.79 2.73
CA ASP A 326 -9.53 21.04 1.96
C ASP A 326 -9.12 20.82 0.50
N GLN A 327 -9.93 20.03 -0.21
CA GLN A 327 -9.72 19.66 -1.61
C GLN A 327 -10.57 20.53 -2.54
N THR A 328 -10.00 20.96 -3.67
CA THR A 328 -10.78 21.60 -4.74
C THR A 328 -11.28 20.55 -5.71
N ILE A 329 -12.53 20.09 -5.54
CA ILE A 329 -13.08 19.00 -6.33
C ILE A 329 -14.20 19.53 -7.23
N THR A 330 -14.05 19.39 -8.55
CA THR A 330 -15.11 19.68 -9.54
C THR A 330 -15.33 18.46 -10.45
N PRO A 331 -15.96 17.39 -9.95
CA PRO A 331 -15.94 16.11 -10.63
C PRO A 331 -16.99 16.05 -11.75
N PRO A 332 -16.69 15.40 -12.89
CA PRO A 332 -17.70 14.96 -13.85
C PRO A 332 -18.72 14.00 -13.21
N ASP A 333 -19.73 13.61 -13.98
CA ASP A 333 -20.66 12.57 -13.53
C ASP A 333 -19.97 11.19 -13.58
N ASN A 334 -20.13 10.38 -12.52
CA ASN A 334 -19.66 8.98 -12.40
C ASN A 334 -18.13 8.76 -12.52
N THR A 335 -17.31 9.64 -11.95
CA THR A 335 -15.86 9.40 -11.89
C THR A 335 -15.42 8.67 -10.63
N PRO A 336 -14.44 7.74 -10.71
CA PRO A 336 -13.90 7.08 -9.53
C PRO A 336 -13.17 8.08 -8.63
N LYS A 337 -13.12 7.73 -7.35
CA LYS A 337 -12.12 8.18 -6.39
C LYS A 337 -11.63 6.94 -5.67
N ALA A 338 -10.37 6.96 -5.27
CA ALA A 338 -9.79 5.91 -4.47
C ALA A 338 -9.13 6.53 -3.25
N LEU A 339 -9.20 5.85 -2.10
CA LEU A 339 -8.46 6.27 -0.92
C LEU A 339 -7.89 5.07 -0.16
N THR A 340 -6.81 5.32 0.56
CA THR A 340 -6.25 4.32 1.47
C THR A 340 -5.45 4.99 2.57
N PHE A 341 -5.58 4.47 3.78
CA PHE A 341 -4.71 4.85 4.87
C PHE A 341 -3.32 4.28 4.65
N THR A 342 -2.34 5.01 5.16
CA THR A 342 -0.99 4.51 5.34
C THR A 342 -0.92 3.50 6.48
N PRO A 343 0.08 2.59 6.51
CA PRO A 343 0.14 1.53 7.52
C PRO A 343 0.25 2.02 8.97
N ASP A 344 0.75 3.24 9.19
CA ASP A 344 0.80 3.85 10.52
C ASP A 344 -0.53 4.52 10.95
N GLY A 345 -1.49 4.63 10.02
CA GLY A 345 -2.77 5.31 10.20
C GLY A 345 -2.71 6.83 10.28
N GLY A 346 -1.51 7.42 10.18
CA GLY A 346 -1.28 8.85 10.33
C GLY A 346 -1.56 9.65 9.07
N HIS A 347 -1.54 9.00 7.90
CA HIS A 347 -1.73 9.66 6.60
C HIS A 347 -2.74 8.94 5.73
N LEU A 348 -3.33 9.69 4.80
CA LEU A 348 -4.32 9.22 3.85
C LEU A 348 -3.88 9.61 2.44
N ALA A 349 -3.74 8.61 1.56
CA ALA A 349 -3.56 8.82 0.13
C ALA A 349 -4.93 8.89 -0.55
N VAL A 350 -5.15 9.90 -1.39
CA VAL A 350 -6.43 10.14 -2.07
C VAL A 350 -6.19 10.35 -3.56
N GLY A 351 -6.67 9.41 -4.37
CA GLY A 351 -6.66 9.50 -5.82
C GLY A 351 -7.91 10.20 -6.35
N LEU A 352 -7.71 11.23 -7.16
CA LEU A 352 -8.77 12.05 -7.76
C LEU A 352 -9.02 11.71 -9.23
N TRP A 353 -10.17 12.14 -9.71
CA TRP A 353 -10.66 11.89 -11.06
C TRP A 353 -9.89 12.63 -12.15
N ASP A 354 -9.21 13.71 -11.82
CA ASP A 354 -8.40 14.51 -12.75
C ASP A 354 -6.97 13.96 -12.89
N GLY A 355 -6.68 12.84 -12.23
CA GLY A 355 -5.35 12.22 -12.20
C GLY A 355 -4.48 12.69 -11.03
N THR A 356 -4.97 13.59 -10.18
CA THR A 356 -4.20 14.05 -9.03
C THR A 356 -4.22 13.01 -7.90
N ILE A 357 -3.04 12.58 -7.46
CA ILE A 357 -2.85 11.86 -6.20
C ILE A 357 -2.39 12.87 -5.13
N GLU A 358 -3.02 12.83 -3.96
CA GLU A 358 -2.68 13.67 -2.82
C GLU A 358 -2.38 12.81 -1.59
N LEU A 359 -1.32 13.16 -0.85
CA LEU A 359 -1.06 12.58 0.46
C LEU A 359 -1.37 13.61 1.55
N TRP A 360 -2.26 13.25 2.46
CA TRP A 360 -2.68 14.09 3.57
C TRP A 360 -2.18 13.53 4.89
N ARG A 361 -1.56 14.37 5.72
CA ARG A 361 -1.22 14.07 7.11
C ARG A 361 -2.42 14.42 8.00
N LEU A 362 -2.88 13.48 8.82
CA LEU A 362 -3.95 13.71 9.78
C LEU A 362 -3.42 14.39 11.05
N PRO A 363 -4.27 15.10 11.80
CA PRO A 363 -3.78 15.84 12.95
C PRO A 363 -3.23 14.91 14.04
N GLY A 364 -2.05 15.24 14.57
CA GLY A 364 -1.34 14.43 15.55
C GLY A 364 -0.41 13.37 14.95
N ALA A 365 -0.43 13.15 13.63
CA ALA A 365 0.54 12.29 12.97
C ALA A 365 1.90 12.97 12.84
N GLU A 366 2.97 12.17 12.96
CA GLU A 366 4.34 12.65 12.74
C GLU A 366 4.64 12.78 11.23
N PRO A 367 5.64 13.58 10.83
CA PRO A 367 6.14 13.54 9.47
C PRO A 367 6.71 12.17 9.10
N ILE A 368 6.41 11.69 7.89
CA ILE A 368 7.09 10.54 7.31
C ILE A 368 8.55 10.94 7.09
N ALA A 369 9.46 10.20 7.69
CA ALA A 369 10.88 10.42 7.48
C ALA A 369 11.24 10.09 6.01
N PRO A 370 12.12 10.86 5.36
CA PRO A 370 12.65 10.45 4.07
C PRO A 370 13.37 9.11 4.23
N PRO A 371 13.35 8.25 3.18
CA PRO A 371 14.01 6.95 3.23
C PRO A 371 15.50 7.15 3.57
N PRO A 372 16.09 6.27 4.39
CA PRO A 372 17.52 6.33 4.66
C PRO A 372 18.28 6.14 3.34
N ILE A 373 19.18 7.07 3.04
CA ILE A 373 20.03 6.94 1.86
C ILE A 373 21.09 5.86 2.14
N ASP A 374 21.02 4.74 1.44
CA ASP A 374 22.16 3.81 1.38
C ASP A 374 23.20 4.38 0.43
N MET A 375 24.26 4.96 0.99
CA MET A 375 25.33 5.53 0.19
C MET A 375 26.08 4.50 -0.65
N ARG A 376 25.91 3.18 -0.46
CA ARG A 376 26.44 2.16 -1.40
C ARG A 376 25.65 2.09 -2.72
N THR A 377 24.39 2.47 -2.67
CA THR A 377 23.48 2.61 -3.82
C THR A 377 22.84 3.99 -3.74
N PRO A 378 23.63 5.07 -3.91
CA PRO A 378 23.15 6.42 -3.72
C PRO A 378 22.00 6.70 -4.69
N PRO A 379 21.08 7.61 -4.33
CA PRO A 379 19.96 7.95 -5.18
C PRO A 379 20.48 8.44 -6.53
N PRO A 380 19.85 8.01 -7.63
CA PRO A 380 20.26 8.45 -8.94
C PRO A 380 20.05 9.95 -9.09
N LEU A 381 20.94 10.60 -9.82
CA LEU A 381 20.87 12.03 -10.07
C LEU A 381 19.86 12.31 -11.20
N PRO A 382 18.78 13.07 -10.95
CA PRO A 382 17.79 13.36 -11.98
C PRO A 382 18.38 14.29 -13.04
N GLY A 383 18.44 13.85 -14.29
CA GLY A 383 19.11 14.63 -15.34
C GLY A 383 18.39 15.92 -15.71
N ASP A 384 17.08 15.99 -15.50
CA ASP A 384 16.27 17.20 -15.67
C ASP A 384 16.49 18.24 -14.56
N VAL A 385 16.82 17.80 -13.35
CA VAL A 385 17.27 18.70 -12.27
C VAL A 385 18.63 19.28 -12.62
N LEU A 386 19.58 18.44 -13.05
CA LEU A 386 20.97 18.86 -13.24
C LEU A 386 21.25 19.57 -14.58
N PHE A 387 20.49 19.28 -15.64
CA PHE A 387 20.77 19.73 -17.00
C PHE A 387 19.56 20.36 -17.67
N ASP A 388 19.80 21.25 -18.62
CA ASP A 388 18.77 21.68 -19.58
C ASP A 388 18.51 20.57 -20.61
N THR A 389 17.31 20.58 -21.18
CA THR A 389 16.90 19.63 -22.23
C THR A 389 17.88 19.68 -23.41
N GLY A 390 18.47 18.51 -23.75
CA GLY A 390 19.42 18.39 -24.85
C GLY A 390 20.83 18.93 -24.54
N SER A 391 21.10 19.36 -23.30
CA SER A 391 22.40 19.85 -22.86
C SER A 391 23.09 18.86 -21.92
N ALA A 392 24.43 18.85 -21.96
CA ALA A 392 25.30 18.21 -20.97
C ALA A 392 26.02 19.25 -20.08
N GLU A 393 25.68 20.54 -20.22
CA GLU A 393 26.19 21.59 -19.34
C GLU A 393 25.38 21.60 -18.04
N LEU A 394 26.08 21.45 -16.92
CA LEU A 394 25.47 21.50 -15.59
C LEU A 394 24.87 22.88 -15.33
N LYS A 395 23.63 22.90 -14.84
CA LYS A 395 23.02 24.12 -14.32
C LYS A 395 23.79 24.60 -13.10
N GLN A 396 23.78 25.91 -12.86
CA GLN A 396 24.44 26.46 -11.70
C GLN A 396 23.79 25.99 -10.39
N GLU A 397 22.47 25.75 -10.41
CA GLU A 397 21.74 25.25 -9.25
C GLU A 397 22.18 23.83 -8.85
N ALA A 398 22.60 23.01 -9.82
CA ALA A 398 23.05 21.64 -9.62
C ALA A 398 24.25 21.51 -8.66
N PHE A 399 25.08 22.55 -8.58
CA PHE A 399 26.33 22.48 -7.80
C PHE A 399 26.11 22.31 -6.31
N VAL A 400 24.97 22.78 -5.77
CA VAL A 400 24.65 22.62 -4.35
C VAL A 400 24.36 21.15 -4.02
N GLU A 401 23.58 20.49 -4.86
CA GLU A 401 23.23 19.07 -4.71
C GLU A 401 24.46 18.18 -4.91
N LEU A 402 25.26 18.47 -5.94
CA LEU A 402 26.50 17.74 -6.20
C LEU A 402 27.54 17.90 -5.07
N GLU A 403 27.65 19.09 -4.47
CA GLU A 403 28.56 19.30 -3.32
C GLU A 403 28.09 18.54 -2.08
N ALA A 404 26.79 18.57 -1.77
CA ALA A 404 26.25 17.80 -0.66
C ALA A 404 26.51 16.30 -0.84
N LEU A 405 26.23 15.77 -2.04
CA LEU A 405 26.45 14.36 -2.36
C LEU A 405 27.93 13.98 -2.31
N ALA A 406 28.83 14.81 -2.85
CA ALA A 406 30.27 14.55 -2.81
C ALA A 406 30.83 14.55 -1.38
N GLU A 407 30.40 15.49 -0.55
CA GLU A 407 30.79 15.55 0.87
C GLU A 407 30.33 14.29 1.63
N GLU A 408 29.10 13.86 1.39
CA GLU A 408 28.53 12.67 2.02
C GLU A 408 29.19 11.37 1.53
N LEU A 409 29.42 11.25 0.23
CA LEU A 409 30.14 10.12 -0.36
C LEU A 409 31.56 10.01 0.23
N TYR A 410 32.27 11.12 0.37
CA TYR A 410 33.65 11.08 0.87
C TYR A 410 33.71 10.81 2.38
N ALA A 411 32.70 11.25 3.13
CA ALA A 411 32.57 10.93 4.54
C ALA A 411 32.37 9.42 4.78
N ASN A 412 31.68 8.74 3.87
CA ASN A 412 31.44 7.30 3.95
C ASN A 412 32.55 6.45 3.29
N PHE A 413 33.10 6.93 2.17
CA PHE A 413 34.07 6.19 1.37
C PHE A 413 35.27 7.05 1.01
N THR A 414 36.30 7.05 1.86
CA THR A 414 37.55 7.77 1.57
C THR A 414 38.35 7.15 0.42
N LYS A 415 38.06 5.90 0.06
CA LYS A 415 38.61 5.17 -1.09
C LYS A 415 37.50 4.39 -1.77
N ALA A 416 37.29 4.65 -3.05
CA ALA A 416 36.27 3.99 -3.85
C ALA A 416 36.58 4.15 -5.34
N THR A 417 36.10 3.21 -6.14
CA THR A 417 35.86 3.44 -7.56
C THR A 417 34.41 3.89 -7.70
N ILE A 418 34.19 5.07 -8.26
CA ILE A 418 32.86 5.65 -8.46
C ILE A 418 32.64 5.75 -9.97
N THR A 419 31.65 5.04 -10.49
CA THR A 419 31.27 5.05 -11.91
C THR A 419 29.97 5.84 -12.07
N PHE A 420 30.01 6.89 -12.89
CA PHE A 420 28.82 7.64 -13.28
C PHE A 420 28.25 7.02 -14.56
N VAL A 421 27.04 6.50 -14.48
CA VAL A 421 26.40 5.77 -15.57
C VAL A 421 25.27 6.61 -16.13
N GLY A 422 25.43 7.09 -17.36
CA GLY A 422 24.38 7.82 -18.06
C GLY A 422 23.32 6.86 -18.60
N HIS A 423 22.06 7.06 -18.22
CA HIS A 423 20.93 6.34 -18.78
C HIS A 423 20.19 7.22 -19.79
N THR A 424 19.83 6.63 -20.92
CA THR A 424 19.03 7.28 -21.97
C THR A 424 17.56 6.85 -21.87
N ASP A 425 16.65 7.72 -22.30
CA ASP A 425 15.28 7.33 -22.61
C ASP A 425 15.16 6.93 -24.10
N SER A 426 14.03 6.33 -24.46
CA SER A 426 13.71 5.84 -25.81
C SER A 426 13.28 6.92 -26.82
N ARG A 427 13.37 8.23 -26.46
CA ARG A 427 12.85 9.30 -27.33
C ARG A 427 13.88 9.82 -28.31
N GLY A 428 13.81 9.42 -29.57
CA GLY A 428 14.58 10.05 -30.65
C GLY A 428 15.66 9.15 -31.24
N ASP A 429 16.81 9.72 -31.58
CA ASP A 429 17.92 8.95 -32.14
C ASP A 429 18.73 8.31 -31.02
N ALA A 430 18.63 6.99 -30.87
CA ALA A 430 19.25 6.22 -29.79
C ALA A 430 20.77 6.49 -29.65
N GLN A 431 21.49 6.66 -30.76
CA GLN A 431 22.92 6.94 -30.71
C GLN A 431 23.21 8.33 -30.15
N SER A 432 22.44 9.33 -30.59
CA SER A 432 22.56 10.71 -30.10
C SER A 432 22.17 10.83 -28.63
N ASN A 433 21.12 10.12 -28.21
CA ASN A 433 20.67 10.16 -26.82
C ASN A 433 21.64 9.45 -25.87
N LEU A 434 22.15 8.28 -26.27
CA LEU A 434 23.19 7.59 -25.52
C LEU A 434 24.43 8.48 -25.39
N GLN A 435 24.88 9.11 -26.47
CA GLN A 435 26.01 10.04 -26.41
C GLN A 435 25.74 11.20 -25.45
N LEU A 436 24.55 11.79 -25.49
CA LEU A 436 24.17 12.87 -24.56
C LEU A 436 24.17 12.40 -23.10
N SER A 437 23.67 11.19 -22.81
CA SER A 437 23.68 10.63 -21.44
C SER A 437 25.11 10.38 -20.93
N ILE A 438 26.01 9.90 -21.79
CA ILE A 438 27.43 9.73 -21.48
C ILE A 438 28.10 11.08 -21.26
N ASP A 439 27.80 12.08 -22.10
CA ASP A 439 28.34 13.43 -21.96
C ASP A 439 27.89 14.08 -20.62
N ARG A 440 26.65 13.82 -20.18
CA ARG A 440 26.13 14.25 -18.88
C ARG A 440 26.83 13.54 -17.72
N ALA A 441 27.00 12.24 -17.79
CA ALA A 441 27.75 11.48 -16.79
C ALA A 441 29.22 11.96 -16.71
N GLN A 442 29.83 12.27 -17.86
CA GLN A 442 31.16 12.87 -17.95
C GLN A 442 31.23 14.24 -17.29
N ALA A 443 30.23 15.11 -17.49
CA ALA A 443 30.19 16.43 -16.85
C ALA A 443 30.13 16.33 -15.32
N ILE A 444 29.33 15.40 -14.77
CA ILE A 444 29.28 15.16 -13.32
C ILE A 444 30.61 14.60 -12.82
N LYS A 445 31.18 13.62 -13.53
CA LYS A 445 32.48 13.03 -13.19
C LYS A 445 33.60 14.07 -13.15
N ASP A 446 33.62 15.02 -14.10
CA ASP A 446 34.61 16.09 -14.13
C ASP A 446 34.39 17.09 -13.01
N TRP A 447 33.15 17.42 -12.67
CA TRP A 447 32.83 18.23 -11.49
C TRP A 447 33.31 17.56 -10.20
N PHE A 448 33.07 16.25 -10.03
CA PHE A 448 33.53 15.48 -8.87
C PHE A 448 35.05 15.41 -8.79
N GLN A 449 35.74 15.33 -9.93
CA GLN A 449 37.21 15.36 -9.99
C GLN A 449 37.75 16.72 -9.50
N ASP A 450 37.18 17.82 -9.98
CA ASP A 450 37.59 19.17 -9.57
C ASP A 450 37.34 19.39 -8.06
N TRP A 451 36.21 18.92 -7.55
CA TRP A 451 35.89 18.94 -6.13
C TRP A 451 36.91 18.12 -5.31
N ALA A 452 37.24 16.91 -5.77
CA ALA A 452 38.17 16.01 -5.09
C ALA A 452 39.59 16.60 -5.05
N ASP A 453 40.05 17.19 -6.15
CA ASP A 453 41.34 17.87 -6.25
C ASP A 453 41.41 19.08 -5.31
N ALA A 454 40.33 19.86 -5.23
CA ALA A 454 40.23 21.02 -4.34
C ALA A 454 40.23 20.65 -2.85
N LYS A 455 39.58 19.54 -2.47
CA LYS A 455 39.46 19.07 -1.07
C LYS A 455 40.58 18.09 -0.67
N GLY A 456 41.39 17.62 -1.63
CA GLY A 456 42.48 16.66 -1.41
C GLY A 456 42.03 15.19 -1.27
N ALA A 457 40.86 14.84 -1.84
CA ALA A 457 40.26 13.51 -1.80
C ALA A 457 40.90 12.55 -2.82
N SER A 458 42.19 12.26 -2.67
CA SER A 458 42.98 11.46 -3.63
C SER A 458 42.69 9.94 -3.67
N GLY A 459 41.76 9.45 -2.85
CA GLY A 459 41.44 8.02 -2.76
C GLY A 459 40.41 7.52 -3.77
N TRP A 460 39.83 8.42 -4.56
CA TRP A 460 38.79 8.08 -5.54
C TRP A 460 39.36 7.76 -6.91
N VAL A 461 38.76 6.77 -7.57
CA VAL A 461 38.91 6.48 -9.00
C VAL A 461 37.56 6.77 -9.65
N LEU A 462 37.48 7.81 -10.49
CA LEU A 462 36.23 8.23 -11.12
C LEU A 462 36.14 7.75 -12.56
N LEU A 463 35.05 7.05 -12.89
CA LEU A 463 34.79 6.44 -14.19
C LEU A 463 33.46 6.92 -14.77
N VAL A 464 33.27 6.71 -16.08
CA VAL A 464 32.03 7.00 -16.79
C VAL A 464 31.64 5.79 -17.60
N ASP A 465 30.35 5.47 -17.60
CA ASP A 465 29.73 4.47 -18.46
C ASP A 465 28.40 4.98 -19.04
N GLY A 466 27.83 4.25 -19.98
CA GLY A 466 26.53 4.56 -20.58
C GLY A 466 25.70 3.32 -20.86
N LYS A 467 24.44 3.36 -20.44
CA LYS A 467 23.45 2.31 -20.67
C LYS A 467 22.44 2.80 -21.70
N GLY A 468 22.21 2.00 -22.73
CA GLY A 468 21.33 2.34 -23.86
C GLY A 468 19.86 2.02 -23.60
N ASP A 469 18.97 2.28 -24.57
CA ASP A 469 17.52 2.08 -24.48
C ASP A 469 17.08 0.64 -24.14
N THR A 470 18.00 -0.34 -24.15
CA THR A 470 17.72 -1.73 -23.75
C THR A 470 17.83 -1.98 -22.25
N GLU A 471 18.28 -0.98 -21.49
CA GLU A 471 18.54 -1.07 -20.05
C GLU A 471 17.79 0.05 -19.29
N LEU A 472 16.60 0.42 -19.79
CA LEU A 472 15.70 1.33 -19.10
C LEU A 472 15.37 0.78 -17.71
N LYS A 473 15.22 1.67 -16.73
CA LYS A 473 14.74 1.28 -15.39
C LYS A 473 13.26 0.97 -15.42
N VAL A 474 12.53 1.80 -16.14
CA VAL A 474 11.08 1.68 -16.31
C VAL A 474 10.74 1.72 -17.79
N PRO A 475 9.61 1.14 -18.21
CA PRO A 475 9.12 1.32 -19.57
C PRO A 475 8.80 2.80 -19.87
N ASP A 476 9.19 3.28 -21.05
CA ASP A 476 8.91 4.66 -21.48
C ASP A 476 7.57 4.85 -22.20
N VAL A 477 6.96 3.75 -22.64
CA VAL A 477 5.67 3.77 -23.36
C VAL A 477 4.75 2.72 -22.79
N ASP A 478 3.46 3.02 -22.72
CA ASP A 478 2.43 2.04 -22.41
C ASP A 478 2.29 0.99 -23.55
N ILE A 479 1.41 0.00 -23.34
CA ILE A 479 1.16 -1.04 -24.35
C ILE A 479 0.54 -0.52 -25.66
N GLU A 480 0.02 0.71 -25.66
CA GLU A 480 -0.55 1.39 -26.83
C GLU A 480 0.48 2.26 -27.56
N GLY A 481 1.68 2.40 -27.01
CA GLY A 481 2.78 3.20 -27.54
C GLY A 481 2.69 4.68 -27.16
N ASN A 482 1.87 5.05 -26.17
CA ASN A 482 1.83 6.40 -25.62
C ASN A 482 3.00 6.60 -24.65
N PHE A 483 3.68 7.73 -24.73
CA PHE A 483 4.81 8.02 -23.85
C PHE A 483 4.35 8.32 -22.41
N LEU A 484 5.09 7.75 -21.47
CA LEU A 484 4.94 7.98 -20.04
C LEU A 484 5.99 9.03 -19.63
N ASP A 485 5.61 10.31 -19.62
CA ASP A 485 6.55 11.42 -19.44
C ASP A 485 7.33 11.33 -18.11
N ASP A 486 6.66 10.90 -17.04
CA ASP A 486 7.26 10.69 -15.71
C ASP A 486 8.27 9.54 -15.71
N ALA A 487 7.95 8.43 -16.39
CA ALA A 487 8.86 7.29 -16.55
C ALA A 487 10.15 7.70 -17.29
N GLY A 488 10.00 8.55 -18.31
CA GLY A 488 11.12 9.13 -19.03
C GLY A 488 12.04 9.95 -18.12
N ALA A 489 11.51 10.65 -17.11
CA ALA A 489 12.36 11.42 -16.17
C ALA A 489 13.27 10.49 -15.35
N LEU A 490 12.71 9.35 -14.92
CA LEU A 490 13.46 8.30 -14.23
C LEU A 490 14.52 7.63 -15.13
N ASN A 491 14.25 7.51 -16.42
CA ASN A 491 15.22 6.97 -17.38
C ASN A 491 16.31 7.98 -17.76
N ARG A 492 16.05 9.28 -17.74
CA ARG A 492 17.05 10.34 -17.96
C ARG A 492 17.90 10.63 -16.72
N ARG A 493 18.32 9.59 -15.99
CA ARG A 493 19.12 9.71 -14.76
C ARG A 493 20.60 9.46 -15.01
N VAL A 494 21.43 9.94 -14.08
CA VAL A 494 22.81 9.48 -13.94
C VAL A 494 22.89 8.63 -12.68
N GLU A 495 23.09 7.34 -12.86
CA GLU A 495 23.29 6.37 -11.78
C GLU A 495 24.74 6.45 -11.31
N ILE A 496 24.97 6.18 -10.02
CA ILE A 496 26.30 6.16 -9.42
C ILE A 496 26.53 4.77 -8.85
N GLU A 497 27.46 4.04 -9.44
CA GLU A 497 27.88 2.73 -8.96
C GLU A 497 29.18 2.89 -8.15
N ILE A 498 29.24 2.29 -6.97
CA ILE A 498 30.38 2.44 -6.05
C ILE A 498 30.96 1.06 -5.75
N ASP A 499 32.24 0.90 -6.06
CA ASP A 499 33.04 -0.27 -5.70
C ASP A 499 34.09 0.12 -4.65
N THR A 500 34.06 -0.55 -3.50
CA THR A 500 34.98 -0.32 -2.39
C THR A 500 35.81 -1.56 -2.14
N ASP A 501 37.11 -1.38 -1.85
CA ASP A 501 38.02 -2.47 -1.50
C ASP A 501 37.71 -3.15 -0.14
N GLU A 502 36.65 -2.74 0.58
CA GLU A 502 36.28 -3.18 1.94
C GLU A 502 35.06 -4.11 2.03
#